data_AF-A0ABD2HCH3-F1
#
_entry.id   AF-A0ABD2HCH3-F1
#
_cell.length_a   1.000
_cell.length_b   1.000
_cell.length_c   1.000
_cell.angle_alpha   90.00
_cell.angle_beta   90.00
_cell.angle_gamma   90.00
#
_symmetry.space_group_name_H-M   'P 1'
#
loop_
_entity.id
_entity.type
_entity.pdbx_description
1 polymer ?
#
loop_
_entity_poly.entity_id
_entity_poly.type
_entity_poly.pdbx_seq_one_letter_code
_entity_poly.pdbx_strand_id
1 'polypeptide(L)'
;MSEGDSAGESIHGKTSVVGAFFTRVGQVYQSWLDKSTPFHLGRWGGTLLLTAIYMIRVYILQGWYIVTYALGIYHLNLFIAFLSPKVDPSMLDEDEGPSLPTKQNEEFRPFIRRLPEFKFWHSATKGIVIAMICTFFEAFNVPVFWPILVMYFIMLFCITMKRQIKHMVKYRYLPFTHGKRTYKGKDETGKPFAS
;
A
#
# COMPACT_ATOMS: atom_id res chain seq x y z
N MET A 1 39.30 49.20 -18.35
CA MET A 1 38.07 48.61 -17.78
C MET A 1 37.70 47.39 -18.60
N SER A 2 38.04 46.20 -18.09
CA SER A 2 37.23 44.97 -18.18
C SER A 2 38.00 43.90 -17.40
N GLU A 3 37.73 43.88 -16.10
CA GLU A 3 38.05 42.79 -15.20
C GLU A 3 37.34 41.50 -15.60
N GLY A 4 37.93 40.36 -15.25
CA GLY A 4 37.16 39.21 -14.79
C GLY A 4 37.05 38.01 -15.72
N ASP A 5 38.17 37.41 -16.11
CA ASP A 5 38.18 36.02 -16.57
C ASP A 5 38.16 35.11 -15.31
N SER A 6 36.97 34.95 -14.72
CA SER A 6 36.76 34.07 -13.58
C SER A 6 36.55 32.66 -14.09
N ALA A 7 37.56 31.83 -13.86
CA ALA A 7 37.54 30.39 -14.01
C ALA A 7 36.22 29.79 -13.51
N GLY A 8 35.39 29.35 -14.47
CA GLY A 8 34.30 28.42 -14.21
C GLY A 8 34.87 27.05 -13.92
N GLU A 9 35.50 26.90 -12.74
CA GLU A 9 35.84 25.61 -12.17
C GLU A 9 34.52 24.88 -11.88
N SER A 10 34.13 24.02 -12.82
CA SER A 10 33.03 23.10 -12.65
C SER A 10 33.38 22.18 -11.48
N ILE A 11 32.88 22.51 -10.29
CA ILE A 11 32.87 21.62 -9.13
C ILE A 11 31.97 20.44 -9.48
N HIS A 12 32.57 19.45 -10.14
CA HIS A 12 32.02 18.11 -10.27
C HIS A 12 32.00 17.54 -8.86
N GLY A 13 30.86 17.72 -8.18
CA GLY A 13 30.64 17.20 -6.85
C GLY A 13 30.94 15.71 -6.84
N LYS A 14 32.06 15.35 -6.22
CA LYS A 14 32.47 13.96 -6.01
C LYS A 14 31.25 13.21 -5.49
N THR A 15 30.76 12.22 -6.22
CA THR A 15 29.70 11.35 -5.75
C THR A 15 30.17 10.76 -4.43
N SER A 16 29.53 11.22 -3.33
CA SER A 16 29.93 10.85 -1.97
C SER A 16 30.02 9.33 -1.87
N VAL A 17 31.15 8.78 -1.42
CA VAL A 17 31.37 7.33 -1.23
C VAL A 17 30.23 6.73 -0.38
N VAL A 18 29.73 7.51 0.56
CA VAL A 18 28.56 7.19 1.38
C VAL A 18 27.29 7.10 0.51
N GLY A 19 27.06 8.07 -0.38
CA GLY A 19 25.96 8.03 -1.35
C GLY A 19 26.07 6.87 -2.35
N ALA A 20 27.28 6.54 -2.81
CA ALA A 20 27.54 5.38 -3.67
C ALA A 20 27.29 4.05 -2.94
N PHE A 21 27.60 3.97 -1.65
CA PHE A 21 27.29 2.80 -0.83
C PHE A 21 25.79 2.64 -0.61
N PHE A 22 25.07 3.71 -0.21
CA PHE A 22 23.62 3.66 -0.02
C PHE A 22 22.86 3.32 -1.29
N THR A 23 23.29 3.85 -2.44
CA THR A 23 22.71 3.50 -3.75
C THR A 23 22.93 2.03 -4.09
N ARG A 24 24.13 1.50 -3.86
CA ARG A 24 24.44 0.07 -4.08
C ARG A 24 23.64 -0.85 -3.16
N VAL A 25 23.52 -0.52 -1.87
CA VAL A 25 22.68 -1.27 -0.92
C VAL A 25 21.22 -1.22 -1.35
N GLY A 26 20.73 -0.06 -1.77
CA GLY A 26 19.37 0.11 -2.30
C GLY A 26 19.12 -0.76 -3.54
N GLN A 27 20.08 -0.82 -4.47
CA GLN A 27 19.99 -1.66 -5.66
C GLN A 27 19.96 -3.15 -5.33
N VAL A 28 20.81 -3.62 -4.41
CA VAL A 28 20.82 -5.03 -3.97
C VAL A 28 19.50 -5.39 -3.27
N TYR A 29 19.02 -4.50 -2.40
CA TYR A 29 17.75 -4.68 -1.72
C TYR A 29 16.58 -4.79 -2.70
N GLN A 30 16.52 -3.90 -3.70
CA GLN A 30 15.50 -3.98 -4.76
C GLN A 30 15.63 -5.26 -5.58
N SER A 31 16.84 -5.67 -5.96
CA SER A 31 17.07 -6.93 -6.68
C SER A 31 16.56 -8.15 -5.91
N TRP A 32 16.73 -8.15 -4.58
CA TRP A 32 16.24 -9.23 -3.73
C TRP A 32 14.71 -9.21 -3.59
N LEU A 33 14.12 -8.02 -3.53
CA LEU A 33 12.67 -7.84 -3.56
C LEU A 33 12.07 -8.34 -4.88
N ASP A 34 12.68 -7.98 -6.01
CA ASP A 34 12.23 -8.40 -7.34
C ASP A 34 12.25 -9.93 -7.47
N LYS A 35 13.30 -10.60 -6.97
CA LYS A 35 13.39 -12.07 -6.91
C LYS A 35 12.32 -12.73 -6.03
N SER A 36 11.82 -12.02 -5.02
CA SER A 36 10.78 -12.51 -4.10
C SER A 36 9.35 -12.34 -4.64
N THR A 37 9.19 -11.55 -5.71
CA THR A 37 7.90 -11.26 -6.37
C THR A 37 7.06 -12.50 -6.72
N PRO A 38 7.59 -13.56 -7.37
CA PRO A 38 6.77 -14.68 -7.82
C PRO A 38 6.27 -15.58 -6.67
N PHE A 39 6.93 -15.55 -5.50
CA PHE A 39 6.62 -16.45 -4.39
C PHE A 39 5.50 -15.94 -3.48
N HIS A 40 4.28 -15.82 -4.01
CA HIS A 40 3.13 -15.32 -3.24
C HIS A 40 2.88 -16.11 -1.94
N LEU A 41 2.83 -17.44 -2.02
CA LEU A 41 2.58 -18.30 -0.85
C LEU A 41 3.67 -18.17 0.21
N GLY A 42 4.95 -18.18 -0.20
CA GLY A 42 6.08 -18.03 0.72
C GLY A 42 6.11 -16.68 1.42
N ARG A 43 5.80 -15.60 0.67
CA ARG A 43 5.70 -14.24 1.21
C ARG A 43 4.67 -14.15 2.34
N TRP A 44 3.42 -14.54 2.07
CA TRP A 44 2.35 -14.46 3.06
C TRP A 44 2.51 -15.48 4.19
N GLY A 45 3.01 -16.69 3.90
CA GLY A 45 3.34 -17.68 4.92
C GLY A 45 4.40 -17.16 5.90
N GLY A 46 5.46 -16.53 5.39
CA GLY A 46 6.49 -15.91 6.21
C GLY A 46 5.97 -14.77 7.08
N THR A 47 5.13 -13.89 6.53
CA THR A 47 4.51 -12.80 7.30
C THR A 47 3.57 -13.30 8.38
N LEU A 48 2.77 -14.34 8.09
CA LEU A 48 1.87 -14.95 9.07
C LEU A 48 2.66 -15.62 10.19
N LEU A 49 3.72 -16.36 9.87
CA LEU A 49 4.60 -16.96 10.86
C LEU A 49 5.25 -15.89 11.75
N LEU A 50 5.79 -14.82 11.14
CA LEU A 50 6.40 -13.71 11.89
C LEU A 50 5.38 -13.01 12.80
N THR A 51 4.15 -12.82 12.31
CA THR A 51 3.04 -12.26 13.11
C THR A 51 2.71 -13.18 14.28
N ALA A 52 2.63 -14.49 14.06
CA ALA A 52 2.36 -15.46 15.12
C ALA A 52 3.45 -15.43 16.21
N ILE A 53 4.72 -15.42 15.81
CA ILE A 53 5.86 -15.30 16.74
C ILE A 53 5.77 -14.00 17.56
N TYR A 54 5.44 -12.87 16.92
CA TYR A 54 5.24 -11.59 17.59
C TYR A 54 4.11 -11.64 18.62
N MET A 55 2.95 -12.18 18.23
CA MET A 55 1.78 -12.29 19.11
C MET A 55 2.05 -13.21 20.30
N ILE A 56 2.70 -14.35 20.07
CA ILE A 56 3.11 -15.28 21.13
C ILE A 56 4.04 -14.58 22.11
N ARG A 57 5.04 -13.84 21.62
CA ARG A 57 5.97 -13.08 22.46
C ARG A 57 5.26 -12.06 23.34
N VAL A 58 4.39 -11.23 22.77
CA VAL A 58 3.62 -10.21 23.51
C VAL A 58 2.71 -10.88 24.54
N TYR A 59 2.08 -12.00 24.19
CA TYR A 59 1.22 -12.76 25.09
C TYR A 59 1.99 -13.37 26.27
N ILE A 60 3.18 -13.94 26.04
CA ILE A 60 3.98 -14.52 27.13
C ILE A 60 4.53 -13.43 28.05
N LEU A 61 5.05 -12.35 27.47
CA LEU A 61 5.71 -11.29 28.25
C LEU A 61 4.73 -10.27 28.85
N GLN A 62 3.44 -10.31 28.47
CA GLN A 62 2.38 -9.44 28.99
C GLN A 62 2.76 -7.94 28.97
N GLY A 63 3.40 -7.47 27.90
CA GLY A 63 3.95 -6.11 27.79
C GLY A 63 3.95 -5.55 26.36
N TRP A 64 4.51 -4.35 26.19
CA TRP A 64 4.60 -3.66 24.89
C TRP A 64 3.25 -3.47 24.17
N TYR A 65 2.19 -3.22 24.94
CA TYR A 65 0.83 -3.01 24.42
C TYR A 65 0.74 -1.78 23.51
N ILE A 66 1.49 -0.71 23.81
CA ILE A 66 1.55 0.48 22.96
C ILE A 66 2.16 0.16 21.59
N VAL A 67 3.24 -0.63 21.56
CA VAL A 67 3.89 -1.06 20.31
C VAL A 67 2.92 -1.90 19.47
N THR A 68 2.22 -2.84 20.11
CA THR A 68 1.20 -3.68 19.48
C THR A 68 0.03 -2.85 18.94
N TYR A 69 -0.41 -1.85 19.70
CA TYR A 69 -1.48 -0.94 19.30
C TYR A 69 -1.06 -0.08 18.09
N ALA A 70 0.15 0.49 18.12
CA ALA A 70 0.71 1.24 16.99
C ALA A 70 0.85 0.36 15.74
N LEU A 71 1.31 -0.89 15.90
CA LEU A 71 1.37 -1.87 14.82
C LEU A 71 -0.03 -2.16 14.24
N GLY A 72 -1.05 -2.30 15.10
CA GLY A 72 -2.43 -2.52 14.68
C GLY A 72 -2.99 -1.35 13.87
N ILE A 73 -2.83 -0.12 14.35
CA ILE A 73 -3.25 1.10 13.62
C ILE A 73 -2.50 1.19 12.28
N TYR A 74 -1.22 0.88 12.28
CA TYR A 74 -0.42 0.88 11.06
C TYR A 74 -0.95 -0.11 10.02
N HIS A 75 -1.30 -1.34 10.43
CA HIS A 75 -1.94 -2.32 9.55
C HIS A 75 -3.32 -1.87 9.06
N LEU A 76 -4.11 -1.24 9.93
CA LEU A 76 -5.38 -0.65 9.54
C LEU A 76 -5.20 0.42 8.46
N ASN A 77 -4.22 1.30 8.63
CA ASN A 77 -3.91 2.34 7.63
C ASN A 77 -3.45 1.73 6.29
N LEU A 78 -2.61 0.70 6.34
CA LEU A 78 -2.21 -0.06 5.14
C LEU A 78 -3.42 -0.70 4.44
N PHE A 79 -4.35 -1.24 5.22
CA PHE A 79 -5.56 -1.87 4.69
C PHE A 79 -6.50 -0.85 4.06
N ILE A 80 -6.67 0.33 4.67
CA ILE A 80 -7.41 1.44 4.07
C ILE A 80 -6.74 1.86 2.76
N ALA A 81 -5.42 2.06 2.75
CA ALA A 81 -4.69 2.43 1.53
C ALA A 81 -4.76 1.36 0.42
N PHE A 82 -4.92 0.09 0.79
CA PHE A 82 -5.17 -1.00 -0.16
C PHE A 82 -6.58 -0.95 -0.76
N LEU A 83 -7.59 -0.58 0.04
CA LEU A 83 -8.99 -0.44 -0.38
C LEU A 83 -9.31 0.89 -1.05
N SER A 84 -8.49 1.92 -0.86
CA SER A 84 -8.69 3.22 -1.52
C SER A 84 -8.20 3.19 -2.97
N PRO A 85 -8.93 3.81 -3.90
CA PRO A 85 -8.50 3.97 -5.29
C PRO A 85 -7.26 4.87 -5.36
N LYS A 86 -6.43 4.69 -6.39
CA LYS A 86 -5.25 5.54 -6.63
C LYS A 86 -5.63 6.99 -6.96
N VAL A 87 -6.74 7.18 -7.66
CA VAL A 87 -7.34 8.49 -7.99
C VAL A 87 -8.67 8.56 -7.26
N ASP A 88 -8.85 9.58 -6.42
CA ASP A 88 -10.08 9.75 -5.65
C ASP A 88 -11.23 10.17 -6.58
N PRO A 89 -12.31 9.38 -6.71
CA PRO A 89 -13.44 9.71 -7.58
C PRO A 89 -14.14 11.02 -7.18
N SER A 90 -14.05 11.43 -5.91
CA SER A 90 -14.67 12.68 -5.44
C SER A 90 -14.08 13.93 -6.07
N MET A 91 -12.81 13.88 -6.53
CA MET A 91 -12.18 15.00 -7.23
C MET A 91 -12.60 15.10 -8.70
N LEU A 92 -13.24 14.06 -9.25
CA LEU A 92 -13.76 14.07 -10.62
C LEU A 92 -15.19 14.61 -10.67
N ASP A 93 -15.98 14.35 -9.61
CA ASP A 93 -17.36 14.85 -9.48
C ASP A 93 -17.42 16.38 -9.25
N GLU A 94 -16.35 17.03 -8.80
CA GLU A 94 -16.31 18.50 -8.62
C GLU A 94 -16.16 19.26 -9.96
N ASP A 95 -15.55 18.63 -10.98
CA ASP A 95 -15.36 19.22 -12.30
C ASP A 95 -16.54 18.95 -13.27
N GLU A 96 -17.38 17.96 -12.96
CA GLU A 96 -18.53 17.59 -13.79
C GLU A 96 -19.80 18.29 -13.27
N GLY A 97 -20.03 19.53 -13.77
CA GLY A 97 -21.27 20.29 -13.54
C GLY A 97 -22.54 19.50 -13.93
N PRO A 98 -23.75 19.98 -13.60
CA PRO A 98 -24.99 19.19 -13.58
C PRO A 98 -25.26 18.54 -14.94
N SER A 99 -24.83 17.30 -15.11
CA SER A 99 -24.97 16.55 -16.35
C SER A 99 -26.28 15.77 -16.34
N LEU A 100 -26.95 15.79 -17.49
CA LEU A 100 -28.25 15.15 -17.69
C LEU A 100 -28.13 13.63 -17.42
N PRO A 101 -29.08 13.02 -16.69
CA PRO A 101 -28.96 11.63 -16.25
C PRO A 101 -29.06 10.67 -17.44
N THR A 102 -27.93 10.34 -18.05
CA THR A 102 -27.83 9.34 -19.11
C THR A 102 -27.47 7.99 -18.47
N LYS A 103 -28.50 7.21 -18.15
CA LYS A 103 -28.46 5.90 -17.50
C LYS A 103 -27.71 4.77 -18.25
N GLN A 104 -26.83 5.03 -19.21
CA GLN A 104 -26.31 3.97 -20.09
C GLN A 104 -24.81 3.93 -20.38
N ASN A 105 -24.00 4.83 -19.83
CA ASN A 105 -22.54 4.68 -19.89
C ASN A 105 -21.96 4.80 -18.48
N GLU A 106 -22.24 3.80 -17.64
CA GLU A 106 -21.41 3.54 -16.46
C GLU A 106 -20.05 3.09 -16.97
N GLU A 107 -19.21 4.08 -17.30
CA GLU A 107 -17.84 3.88 -17.73
C GLU A 107 -17.14 3.03 -16.66
N PHE A 108 -16.84 1.79 -17.03
CA PHE A 108 -16.21 0.82 -16.15
C PHE A 108 -14.77 1.26 -15.92
N ARG A 109 -14.53 2.05 -14.87
CA ARG A 109 -13.18 2.49 -14.51
C ARG A 109 -12.46 1.34 -13.80
N PRO A 110 -11.40 0.76 -14.40
CA PRO A 110 -10.68 -0.34 -13.76
C PRO A 110 -10.12 0.14 -12.42
N PHE A 111 -10.49 -0.53 -11.32
CA PHE A 111 -10.02 -0.16 -10.00
C PHE A 111 -8.50 -0.45 -9.88
N ILE A 112 -7.71 0.61 -10.01
CA ILE A 112 -6.29 0.56 -9.71
C ILE A 112 -6.14 0.90 -8.23
N ARG A 113 -5.87 -0.13 -7.43
CA ARG A 113 -5.56 -0.02 -5.99
C ARG A 113 -4.43 0.98 -5.78
N ARG A 114 -4.58 1.89 -4.80
CA ARG A 114 -3.53 2.87 -4.44
C ARG A 114 -2.25 2.17 -3.96
N LEU A 115 -2.38 1.06 -3.24
CA LEU A 115 -1.26 0.22 -2.80
C LEU A 115 -1.28 -1.14 -3.51
N PRO A 116 -0.31 -1.43 -4.39
CA PRO A 116 -0.11 -2.77 -4.95
C PRO A 116 0.10 -3.80 -3.84
N GLU A 117 -0.41 -5.01 -4.03
CA GLU A 117 -0.32 -6.10 -3.03
C GLU A 117 1.11 -6.39 -2.58
N PHE A 118 2.08 -6.36 -3.49
CA PHE A 118 3.49 -6.55 -3.15
C PHE A 118 3.99 -5.49 -2.15
N LYS A 119 3.61 -4.22 -2.36
CA LYS A 119 3.97 -3.13 -1.44
C LYS A 119 3.21 -3.23 -0.12
N PHE A 120 1.95 -3.69 -0.14
CA PHE A 120 1.19 -3.98 1.07
C PHE A 120 1.90 -5.04 1.92
N TRP A 121 2.21 -6.19 1.32
CA TRP A 121 2.90 -7.29 1.99
C TRP A 121 4.25 -6.87 2.57
N HIS A 122 5.05 -6.17 1.76
CA HIS A 122 6.38 -5.71 2.17
C HIS A 122 6.29 -4.73 3.34
N SER A 123 5.38 -3.76 3.25
CA SER A 123 5.20 -2.74 4.28
C SER A 123 4.65 -3.32 5.59
N ALA A 124 3.70 -4.27 5.51
CA ALA A 124 3.19 -5.00 6.67
C ALA A 124 4.30 -5.80 7.36
N THR A 125 5.05 -6.59 6.58
CA THR A 125 6.18 -7.40 7.09
C THR A 125 7.24 -6.52 7.75
N LYS A 126 7.62 -5.40 7.11
CA LYS A 126 8.55 -4.43 7.68
C LYS A 126 8.04 -3.87 9.01
N GLY A 127 6.75 -3.54 9.10
CA GLY A 127 6.13 -3.07 10.33
C GLY A 127 6.26 -4.08 11.47
N ILE A 128 6.00 -5.36 11.19
CA ILE A 128 6.12 -6.43 12.18
C ILE A 128 7.58 -6.61 12.64
N VAL A 129 8.54 -6.58 11.72
CA VAL A 129 9.98 -6.66 12.07
C VAL A 129 10.38 -5.50 12.98
N ILE A 130 9.96 -4.27 12.65
CA ILE A 130 10.25 -3.09 13.48
C ILE A 130 9.60 -3.24 14.86
N ALA A 131 8.32 -3.62 14.93
CA ALA A 131 7.63 -3.84 16.20
C ALA A 131 8.32 -4.93 17.03
N MET A 132 8.74 -6.03 16.40
CA MET A 132 9.52 -7.08 17.04
C MET A 132 10.81 -6.52 17.65
N ILE A 133 11.57 -5.73 16.89
CA ILE A 133 12.79 -5.07 17.37
C ILE A 133 12.47 -4.14 18.56
N CYS A 134 11.40 -3.34 18.49
CA CYS A 134 10.95 -2.49 19.59
C CYS A 134 10.64 -3.28 20.87
N THR A 135 10.17 -4.52 20.77
CA THR A 135 9.92 -5.37 21.96
C THR A 135 11.18 -5.88 22.67
N PHE A 136 12.38 -5.61 22.15
CA PHE A 136 13.63 -5.88 22.87
C PHE A 136 14.07 -4.72 23.76
N PHE A 137 13.47 -3.53 23.61
CA PHE A 137 13.81 -2.37 24.41
C PHE A 137 12.71 -2.09 25.44
N GLU A 138 13.10 -1.98 26.70
CA GLU A 138 12.18 -1.68 27.80
C GLU A 138 11.62 -0.26 27.75
N ALA A 139 12.30 0.67 27.06
CA ALA A 139 11.84 2.05 26.88
C ALA A 139 10.44 2.16 26.24
N PHE A 140 10.03 1.18 25.44
CA PHE A 140 8.70 1.13 24.82
C PHE A 140 7.67 0.32 25.64
N ASN A 141 8.07 -0.23 26.78
CA ASN A 141 7.21 -1.03 27.66
C ASN A 141 6.59 -0.16 28.77
N VAL A 142 5.58 0.63 28.39
CA VAL A 142 4.86 1.49 29.35
C VAL A 142 3.63 0.74 29.88
N PRO A 143 3.44 0.67 31.21
CA PRO A 143 2.26 0.04 31.79
C PRO A 143 1.00 0.85 31.43
N VAL A 144 0.12 0.22 30.66
CA VAL A 144 -1.15 0.82 30.20
C VAL A 144 -2.26 -0.20 30.36
N PHE A 145 -3.49 0.28 30.56
CA PHE A 145 -4.66 -0.59 30.64
C PHE A 145 -5.02 -1.12 29.25
N TRP A 146 -4.36 -2.19 28.81
CA TRP A 146 -4.49 -2.75 27.46
C TRP A 146 -5.93 -3.07 26.99
N PRO A 147 -6.91 -3.45 27.85
CA PRO A 147 -8.26 -3.70 27.38
C PRO A 147 -8.90 -2.46 26.75
N ILE A 148 -8.59 -1.26 27.26
CA ILE A 148 -9.14 -0.03 26.67
C ILE A 148 -8.55 0.25 25.29
N LEU A 149 -7.27 -0.07 25.06
CA LEU A 149 -6.63 0.06 23.76
C LEU A 149 -7.28 -0.88 22.73
N VAL A 150 -7.62 -2.11 23.14
CA VAL A 150 -8.33 -3.06 22.29
C VAL A 150 -9.73 -2.54 21.94
N MET A 151 -10.47 -2.02 22.92
CA MET A 151 -11.79 -1.43 22.67
C MET A 151 -11.71 -0.23 21.71
N TYR A 152 -10.75 0.68 21.90
CA TYR A 152 -10.50 1.78 20.97
C TYR A 152 -10.16 1.29 19.57
N PHE A 153 -9.30 0.27 19.47
CA PHE A 153 -8.93 -0.30 18.18
C PHE A 153 -10.13 -0.89 17.46
N ILE A 154 -10.97 -1.68 18.15
CA ILE A 154 -12.18 -2.28 17.57
C ILE A 154 -13.15 -1.18 17.10
N MET A 155 -13.41 -0.18 17.94
CA MET A 155 -14.28 0.94 17.59
C MET A 155 -13.75 1.71 16.36
N LEU A 156 -12.46 2.07 16.36
CA LEU A 156 -11.80 2.75 15.26
C LEU A 156 -11.84 1.91 13.98
N PHE A 157 -11.53 0.62 14.08
CA PHE A 157 -11.57 -0.35 12.97
C PHE A 157 -12.98 -0.39 12.36
N CYS A 158 -14.02 -0.58 13.17
CA CYS A 158 -15.39 -0.64 12.69
C CYS A 158 -15.84 0.67 12.04
N ILE A 159 -15.55 1.82 12.66
CA ILE A 159 -15.91 3.13 12.11
C ILE A 159 -15.17 3.40 10.79
N THR A 160 -13.87 3.16 10.74
CA THR A 160 -13.05 3.36 9.54
C THR A 160 -13.50 2.44 8.41
N MET A 161 -13.69 1.15 8.69
CA MET A 161 -14.17 0.18 7.70
C MET A 161 -15.57 0.52 7.19
N LYS A 162 -16.51 0.88 8.07
CA LYS A 162 -17.85 1.31 7.66
C LYS A 162 -17.79 2.54 6.75
N ARG A 163 -16.95 3.53 7.07
CA ARG A 163 -16.75 4.72 6.24
C ARG A 163 -16.15 4.36 4.88
N GLN A 164 -15.14 3.49 4.84
CA GLN A 164 -14.53 3.04 3.60
C GLN A 164 -15.53 2.29 2.72
N ILE A 165 -16.29 1.34 3.27
CA ILE A 165 -17.31 0.59 2.51
C ILE A 165 -18.40 1.53 1.99
N LYS A 166 -18.86 2.50 2.80
CA LYS A 166 -19.86 3.49 2.34
C LYS A 166 -19.36 4.31 1.16
N HIS A 167 -18.09 4.71 1.17
CA HIS A 167 -17.46 5.42 0.07
C HIS A 167 -17.37 4.54 -1.19
N MET A 168 -16.94 3.29 -1.02
CA MET A 168 -16.87 2.30 -2.09
C MET A 168 -18.24 2.10 -2.77
N VAL A 169 -19.30 1.98 -1.96
CA VAL A 169 -20.68 1.83 -2.46
C VAL A 169 -21.17 3.11 -3.14
N LYS A 170 -20.88 4.30 -2.58
CA LYS A 170 -21.28 5.59 -3.17
C LYS A 170 -20.67 5.81 -4.55
N TYR A 171 -19.37 5.56 -4.69
CA TYR A 171 -18.61 5.79 -5.92
C TYR A 171 -18.46 4.53 -6.79
N ARG A 172 -19.18 3.45 -6.46
CA ARG A 172 -19.27 2.18 -7.19
C ARG A 172 -17.95 1.63 -7.74
N TYR A 173 -16.87 1.75 -6.97
CA TYR A 173 -15.64 1.02 -7.26
C TYR A 173 -15.62 -0.27 -6.44
N LEU A 174 -15.69 -1.43 -7.12
CA LEU A 174 -15.51 -2.73 -6.50
C LEU A 174 -14.04 -3.18 -6.65
N PRO A 175 -13.39 -3.66 -5.57
CA PRO A 175 -12.04 -4.22 -5.64
C PRO A 175 -12.01 -5.57 -6.38
N PHE A 176 -13.17 -6.20 -6.54
CA PHE A 176 -13.35 -7.46 -7.26
C PHE A 176 -14.18 -7.21 -8.53
N THR A 177 -13.58 -7.46 -9.69
CA THR A 177 -14.27 -7.42 -10.97
C THR A 177 -15.20 -8.63 -11.11
N HIS A 178 -16.31 -8.68 -10.37
CA HIS A 178 -17.37 -9.64 -10.66
C HIS A 178 -18.12 -9.16 -11.91
N GLY A 179 -17.94 -9.87 -13.04
CA GLY A 179 -18.74 -9.66 -14.24
C GLY A 179 -18.03 -9.03 -15.44
N LYS A 180 -16.73 -9.28 -15.67
CA LYS A 180 -16.14 -8.96 -16.98
C LYS A 180 -16.89 -9.73 -18.08
N ARG A 181 -17.68 -9.02 -18.89
CA ARG A 181 -18.14 -9.56 -20.18
C ARG A 181 -16.91 -9.72 -21.07
N THR A 182 -16.52 -10.97 -21.33
CA THR A 182 -15.60 -11.30 -22.42
C THR A 182 -16.22 -10.77 -23.70
N TYR A 183 -15.65 -9.70 -24.27
CA TYR A 183 -15.93 -9.33 -25.64
C TYR A 183 -15.40 -10.47 -26.51
N LYS A 184 -16.30 -11.28 -27.07
CA LYS A 184 -15.95 -12.15 -28.20
C LYS A 184 -15.47 -11.24 -29.31
N GLY A 185 -14.20 -11.38 -29.69
CA GLY A 185 -13.67 -10.77 -30.91
C GLY A 185 -14.59 -11.13 -32.07
N LYS A 186 -14.97 -10.13 -32.84
CA LYS A 186 -15.78 -10.32 -34.04
C LYS A 186 -14.89 -11.06 -35.04
N ASP A 187 -15.08 -12.38 -35.14
CA ASP A 187 -14.36 -13.20 -36.12
C ASP A 187 -14.55 -12.60 -37.52
N GLU A 188 -13.41 -12.40 -38.17
CA GLU A 188 -13.27 -11.92 -39.52
C GLU A 188 -14.09 -12.80 -40.48
N THR A 189 -15.26 -12.31 -40.90
CA THR A 189 -15.97 -12.85 -42.05
C THR A 189 -15.74 -11.92 -43.25
N GLY A 190 -14.47 -11.84 -43.67
CA GLY A 190 -14.13 -11.41 -45.01
C GLY A 190 -14.60 -12.48 -46.00
N LYS A 191 -15.83 -12.34 -46.51
CA LYS A 191 -16.25 -13.04 -47.72
C LYS A 191 -15.39 -12.52 -48.88
N PRO A 192 -14.62 -13.36 -49.60
CA PRO A 192 -14.08 -12.94 -50.89
C PRO A 192 -15.25 -12.86 -51.86
N PHE A 193 -15.43 -11.70 -52.48
CA PHE A 193 -16.35 -11.54 -53.60
C PHE A 193 -15.88 -12.43 -54.75
N ALA A 194 -16.73 -13.36 -55.16
CA ALA A 194 -16.62 -14.05 -56.43
C ALA A 194 -17.41 -13.26 -57.47
N SER A 195 -16.71 -12.75 -58.50
CA SER A 195 -17.12 -12.66 -59.92
C SER A 195 -15.98 -12.04 -60.72
#